data_AF-A0A7C2U852-F1
#
_entry.id   AF-A0A7C2U852-F1
#
_cell.length_a   1.000
_cell.length_b   1.000
_cell.length_c   1.000
_cell.angle_alpha   90.00
_cell.angle_beta   90.00
_cell.angle_gamma   90.00
#
_symmetry.space_group_name_H-M   'P 1'
#
loop_
_entity.id
_entity.type
_entity.pdbx_description
1 polymer ?
#
loop_
_entity_poly.entity_id
_entity_poly.type
_entity_poly.pdbx_seq_one_letter_code
_entity_poly.pdbx_strand_id
1 'polypeptide(L)'
;MGFGAKYCDYDETKMNRKPNGRSASEELTFSQRLEIIVSIFKNQSLQPILDKLSPPQLVQAHNFLWDKMVEFHVKTQHREFRREEVTKKMMPSAKYQRQQNCDLRLDYCKGVECIWSNPVCAGNKVKMNMEVMAAHIRSFLTGVSPTPAPHENYVTL
;
A
#
# COMPACT_ATOMS: atom_id res chain seq x y z
N MET A 1 36.43 2.96 -5.83
CA MET A 1 35.80 1.71 -5.32
C MET A 1 34.32 1.80 -5.68
N GLY A 2 33.88 1.02 -6.67
CA GLY A 2 32.55 1.13 -7.27
C GLY A 2 31.49 0.34 -6.50
N PHE A 3 30.39 1.00 -6.12
CA PHE A 3 29.19 0.34 -5.63
C PHE A 3 28.31 -0.05 -6.82
N GLY A 4 28.45 -1.28 -7.29
CA GLY A 4 27.52 -1.88 -8.24
C GLY A 4 26.21 -2.24 -7.53
N ALA A 5 25.19 -1.40 -7.69
CA ALA A 5 23.82 -1.76 -7.34
C ALA A 5 23.37 -2.88 -8.29
N LYS A 6 23.44 -4.13 -7.81
CA LYS A 6 22.77 -5.25 -8.47
C LYS A 6 21.27 -5.05 -8.32
N TYR A 7 20.65 -4.66 -9.43
CA TYR A 7 19.22 -4.73 -9.68
C TYR A 7 18.70 -6.07 -9.16
N CYS A 8 17.66 -6.02 -8.30
CA CYS A 8 16.84 -7.19 -8.06
C CYS A 8 16.10 -7.47 -9.36
N ASP A 9 16.58 -8.46 -10.11
CA ASP A 9 15.81 -9.13 -11.16
C ASP A 9 14.43 -9.48 -10.59
N TYR A 10 13.40 -8.88 -11.15
CA TYR A 10 12.02 -9.27 -10.91
C TYR A 10 11.81 -10.59 -11.65
N ASP A 11 12.07 -11.69 -10.95
CA ASP A 11 11.87 -13.04 -11.49
C ASP A 11 10.36 -13.38 -11.48
N GLU A 12 9.71 -13.15 -12.62
CA GLU A 12 8.28 -13.46 -12.86
C GLU A 12 7.93 -14.93 -12.62
N THR A 13 8.92 -15.84 -12.64
CA THR A 13 8.66 -17.29 -12.55
C THR A 13 8.30 -17.77 -11.14
N LYS A 14 8.53 -16.97 -10.10
CA LYS A 14 8.20 -17.34 -8.71
C LYS A 14 6.76 -17.03 -8.30
N MET A 15 5.98 -16.39 -9.17
CA MET A 15 4.56 -16.10 -8.92
C MET A 15 3.62 -17.27 -9.25
N ASN A 16 4.14 -18.38 -9.81
CA ASN A 16 3.34 -19.47 -10.37
C ASN A 16 3.27 -20.78 -9.57
N ARG A 17 3.74 -20.82 -8.30
CA ARG A 17 3.43 -21.97 -7.44
C ARG A 17 2.07 -21.74 -6.75
N LYS A 18 1.00 -22.16 -7.45
CA LYS A 18 -0.33 -22.34 -6.82
C LYS A 18 -0.22 -23.40 -5.73
N PRO A 19 -0.46 -23.10 -4.44
CA PRO A 19 -0.78 -24.14 -3.49
C PRO A 19 -2.16 -24.70 -3.88
N ASN A 20 -2.18 -25.98 -4.27
CA ASN A 20 -3.40 -26.74 -4.52
C ASN A 20 -4.36 -26.61 -3.33
N GLY A 21 -5.57 -26.07 -3.56
CA GLY A 21 -6.66 -26.05 -2.58
C GLY A 21 -7.20 -24.69 -2.13
N ARG A 22 -7.08 -23.60 -2.92
CA ARG A 22 -7.75 -22.32 -2.59
C ARG A 22 -9.05 -22.14 -3.40
N SER A 23 -10.14 -21.92 -2.66
CA SER A 23 -11.46 -21.46 -3.11
C SER A 23 -11.36 -20.37 -4.18
N ALA A 24 -12.34 -20.33 -5.10
CA ALA A 24 -12.46 -19.32 -6.13
C ALA A 24 -12.39 -17.89 -5.55
N SER A 25 -11.32 -17.19 -5.90
CA SER A 25 -11.22 -15.74 -6.15
C SER A 25 -11.92 -14.79 -5.15
N GLU A 26 -11.20 -14.35 -4.12
CA GLU A 26 -11.47 -13.05 -3.48
C GLU A 26 -10.73 -11.95 -4.28
N GLU A 27 -11.16 -11.72 -5.51
CA GLU A 27 -10.69 -10.60 -6.31
C GLU A 27 -11.24 -9.27 -5.80
N LEU A 28 -10.46 -8.21 -5.95
CA LEU A 28 -10.90 -6.85 -5.72
C LEU A 28 -11.79 -6.43 -6.89
N THR A 29 -13.09 -6.30 -6.62
CA THR A 29 -14.12 -5.99 -7.61
C THR A 29 -13.99 -4.58 -8.18
N PHE A 30 -14.60 -4.35 -9.34
CA PHE A 30 -14.67 -3.00 -9.94
C PHE A 30 -15.35 -2.00 -9.00
N SER A 31 -16.45 -2.39 -8.34
CA SER A 31 -17.18 -1.52 -7.41
C SER A 31 -16.29 -1.07 -6.25
N GLN A 32 -15.50 -1.97 -5.66
CA GLN A 32 -14.54 -1.62 -4.59
C GLN A 32 -13.44 -0.69 -5.10
N ARG A 33 -12.89 -0.92 -6.30
CA ARG A 33 -11.90 -0.02 -6.91
C ARG A 33 -12.49 1.39 -7.11
N LEU A 34 -13.72 1.46 -7.61
CA LEU A 34 -14.42 2.73 -7.82
C LEU A 34 -14.68 3.45 -6.48
N GLU A 35 -15.14 2.72 -5.45
CA GLU A 35 -15.37 3.25 -4.12
C GLU A 35 -14.09 3.89 -3.55
N ILE A 36 -12.95 3.20 -3.67
CA ILE A 36 -11.63 3.72 -3.26
C ILE A 36 -11.33 5.05 -3.97
N ILE A 37 -11.45 5.12 -5.30
CA ILE A 37 -11.16 6.36 -6.05
C ILE A 37 -12.13 7.49 -5.68
N VAL A 38 -13.41 7.19 -5.52
CA VAL A 38 -14.42 8.17 -5.12
C VAL A 38 -14.11 8.72 -3.73
N SER A 39 -13.72 7.88 -2.78
CA SER A 39 -13.31 8.33 -1.44
C SER A 39 -12.07 9.22 -1.48
N ILE A 40 -11.09 8.92 -2.35
CA ILE A 40 -9.93 9.79 -2.55
C ILE A 40 -10.38 11.18 -3.05
N PHE A 41 -11.24 11.24 -4.06
CA PHE A 41 -11.71 12.51 -4.62
C PHE A 41 -12.57 13.31 -3.63
N LYS A 42 -13.31 12.62 -2.76
CA LYS A 42 -14.11 13.24 -1.69
C LYS A 42 -13.29 13.58 -0.44
N ASN A 43 -11.98 13.35 -0.44
CA ASN A 43 -11.11 13.51 0.74
C ASN A 43 -11.63 12.76 1.98
N GLN A 44 -12.15 11.56 1.75
CA GLN A 44 -12.61 10.66 2.81
C GLN A 44 -11.51 9.66 3.17
N SER A 45 -11.51 9.19 4.42
CA SER A 45 -10.66 8.08 4.81
C SER A 45 -11.02 6.83 4.03
N LEU A 46 -10.01 6.07 3.62
CA LEU A 46 -10.16 4.77 2.99
C LEU A 46 -10.49 3.66 3.99
N GLN A 47 -10.25 3.87 5.28
CA GLN A 47 -10.42 2.81 6.29
C GLN A 47 -11.76 2.07 6.25
N PRO A 48 -12.92 2.75 6.16
CA PRO A 48 -14.22 2.05 6.11
C PRO A 48 -14.36 1.07 4.95
N ILE A 49 -13.63 1.27 3.86
CA ILE A 49 -13.60 0.38 2.69
C ILE A 49 -12.57 -0.72 2.94
N LEU A 50 -11.37 -0.34 3.37
CA LEU A 50 -10.24 -1.26 3.51
C LEU A 50 -10.44 -2.28 4.64
N ASP A 51 -11.19 -1.94 5.69
CA ASP A 51 -11.51 -2.85 6.79
C ASP A 51 -12.41 -4.03 6.37
N LYS A 52 -13.11 -3.89 5.24
CA LYS A 52 -13.95 -4.95 4.68
C LYS A 52 -13.20 -5.87 3.71
N LEU A 53 -11.95 -5.54 3.38
CA LEU A 53 -11.15 -6.28 2.40
C LEU A 53 -10.38 -7.42 3.06
N SER A 54 -10.38 -8.56 2.38
CA SER A 54 -9.53 -9.68 2.77
C SER A 54 -8.04 -9.41 2.48
N PRO A 55 -7.10 -10.18 3.06
CA PRO A 55 -5.67 -10.00 2.77
C PRO A 55 -5.32 -10.05 1.26
N PRO A 56 -5.82 -10.99 0.44
CA PRO A 56 -5.65 -10.93 -1.02
C PRO A 56 -6.16 -9.62 -1.63
N GLN A 57 -7.33 -9.13 -1.21
CA GLN A 57 -7.91 -7.90 -1.72
C GLN A 57 -7.13 -6.65 -1.29
N LEU A 58 -6.55 -6.64 -0.09
CA LEU A 58 -5.68 -5.57 0.38
C LEU A 58 -4.41 -5.46 -0.47
N VAL A 59 -3.81 -6.59 -0.86
CA VAL A 59 -2.68 -6.60 -1.81
C VAL A 59 -3.09 -6.03 -3.16
N GLN A 60 -4.24 -6.46 -3.69
CA GLN A 60 -4.76 -5.97 -4.95
C GLN A 60 -5.09 -4.47 -4.90
N ALA A 61 -5.69 -3.98 -3.80
CA ALA A 61 -6.01 -2.57 -3.59
C ALA A 61 -4.75 -1.71 -3.48
N HIS A 62 -3.73 -2.22 -2.78
CA HIS A 62 -2.43 -1.57 -2.68
C HIS A 62 -1.76 -1.42 -4.06
N ASN A 63 -1.75 -2.47 -4.88
CA ASN A 63 -1.19 -2.41 -6.24
C ASN A 63 -1.99 -1.44 -7.12
N PHE A 64 -3.32 -1.54 -7.08
CA PHE A 64 -4.22 -0.63 -7.79
C PHE A 64 -3.94 0.84 -7.46
N LEU A 65 -3.72 1.18 -6.19
CA LEU A 65 -3.41 2.55 -5.78
C LEU A 65 -2.03 3.01 -6.24
N TRP A 66 -1.01 2.13 -6.26
CA TRP A 66 0.28 2.47 -6.86
C TRP A 66 0.13 2.80 -8.35
N ASP A 67 -0.56 1.94 -9.10
CA ASP A 67 -0.78 2.14 -10.53
C ASP A 67 -1.49 3.48 -10.79
N LYS A 68 -2.57 3.75 -10.05
CA LYS A 68 -3.33 4.99 -10.19
C LYS A 68 -2.54 6.21 -9.77
N MET A 69 -1.75 6.13 -8.71
CA MET A 69 -0.89 7.23 -8.29
C MET A 69 0.15 7.58 -9.34
N VAL A 70 0.80 6.59 -9.96
CA VAL A 70 1.73 6.81 -11.08
C VAL A 70 0.98 7.42 -12.27
N GLU A 71 -0.20 6.89 -12.62
CA GLU A 71 -1.01 7.40 -13.71
C GLU A 71 -1.40 8.87 -13.50
N PHE A 72 -1.91 9.24 -12.32
CA PHE A 72 -2.25 10.62 -11.98
C PHE A 72 -1.03 11.53 -12.00
N HIS A 73 0.11 11.06 -11.48
CA HIS A 73 1.35 11.84 -11.52
C HIS A 73 1.75 12.16 -12.96
N VAL A 74 1.84 11.15 -13.83
CA VAL A 74 2.24 11.33 -15.25
C VAL A 74 1.30 12.29 -15.98
N LYS A 75 -0.01 12.25 -15.66
CA LYS A 75 -1.01 13.10 -16.32
C LYS A 75 -1.04 14.54 -15.82
N THR A 76 -0.58 14.80 -14.59
CA THR A 76 -0.77 16.11 -13.93
C THR A 76 0.53 16.82 -13.58
N GLN A 77 1.66 16.10 -13.53
CA GLN A 77 2.94 16.62 -13.09
C GLN A 77 3.93 16.65 -14.26
N HIS A 78 4.65 17.76 -14.43
CA HIS A 78 5.66 17.92 -15.49
C HIS A 78 7.05 17.42 -15.08
N ARG A 79 7.12 16.33 -14.30
CA ARG A 79 8.38 15.77 -13.80
C ARG A 79 8.29 14.27 -13.62
N GLU A 80 9.44 13.62 -13.49
CA GLU A 80 9.53 12.19 -13.22
C GLU A 80 8.89 11.81 -11.87
N PHE A 81 8.21 10.65 -11.85
CA PHE A 81 7.67 10.07 -10.61
C PHE A 81 8.79 9.42 -9.81
N ARG A 82 8.91 9.80 -8.53
CA ARG A 82 9.89 9.22 -7.61
C ARG A 82 9.19 8.50 -6.48
N ARG A 83 9.39 7.18 -6.40
CA ARG A 83 8.75 6.34 -5.38
C ARG A 83 9.11 6.78 -3.96
N GLU A 84 10.33 7.25 -3.79
CA GLU A 84 10.89 7.74 -2.53
C GLU A 84 10.09 8.91 -1.95
N GLU A 85 9.46 9.72 -2.80
CA GLU A 85 8.67 10.86 -2.34
C GLU A 85 7.39 10.45 -1.61
N VAL A 86 6.88 9.27 -1.94
CA VAL A 86 5.72 8.66 -1.30
C VAL A 86 6.17 7.84 -0.09
N THR A 87 7.18 6.97 -0.26
CA THR A 87 7.61 6.04 0.79
C THR A 87 8.27 6.75 1.98
N LYS A 88 8.89 7.93 1.78
CA LYS A 88 9.41 8.74 2.90
C LYS A 88 8.34 9.23 3.87
N LYS A 89 7.08 9.31 3.41
CA LYS A 89 5.92 9.67 4.25
C LYS A 89 5.25 8.46 4.90
N MET A 90 5.63 7.25 4.50
CA MET A 90 5.12 6.02 5.12
C MET A 90 5.88 5.74 6.42
N MET A 91 5.18 5.11 7.37
CA MET A 91 5.84 4.65 8.59
C MET A 91 6.81 3.50 8.26
N PRO A 92 8.09 3.58 8.65
CA PRO A 92 9.02 2.48 8.46
C PRO A 92 8.53 1.19 9.12
N SER A 93 8.73 0.05 8.45
CA SER A 93 8.30 -1.27 8.95
C SER A 93 8.73 -1.54 10.39
N ALA A 94 10.00 -1.27 10.68
CA ALA A 94 10.58 -1.53 12.00
C ALA A 94 9.94 -0.68 13.10
N LYS A 95 9.61 0.58 12.78
CA LYS A 95 8.94 1.48 13.72
C LYS A 95 7.53 0.99 14.00
N TYR A 96 6.78 0.65 12.94
CA TYR A 96 5.41 0.14 13.06
C TYR A 96 5.35 -1.14 13.91
N GLN A 97 6.21 -2.12 13.62
CA GLN A 97 6.23 -3.39 14.34
C GLN A 97 6.48 -3.20 15.84
N ARG A 98 7.41 -2.30 16.22
CA ARG A 98 7.67 -1.97 17.63
C ARG A 98 6.50 -1.28 18.30
N GLN A 99 5.79 -0.38 17.60
CA GLN A 99 4.65 0.35 18.17
C GLN A 99 3.41 -0.53 18.36
N GLN A 100 3.24 -1.53 17.50
CA GLN A 100 2.06 -2.40 17.47
C GLN A 100 2.34 -3.78 18.07
N ASN A 101 3.48 -3.96 18.75
CA ASN A 101 3.92 -5.23 19.36
C ASN A 101 3.73 -6.44 18.42
N CYS A 102 4.14 -6.29 17.15
CA CYS A 102 4.03 -7.38 16.19
C CYS A 102 5.23 -8.34 16.31
N ASP A 103 4.98 -9.60 16.64
CA ASP A 103 6.00 -10.61 16.92
C ASP A 103 6.77 -11.18 15.70
N LEU A 104 6.64 -10.58 14.50
CA LEU A 104 7.45 -11.03 13.36
C LEU A 104 8.83 -10.39 13.33
N ARG A 105 9.84 -11.24 13.14
CA ARG A 105 11.21 -10.80 12.91
C ARG A 105 11.32 -9.89 11.68
N LEU A 106 12.10 -8.82 11.83
CA LEU A 106 12.32 -7.73 10.87
C LEU A 106 12.87 -8.19 9.51
N ASP A 107 13.53 -9.34 9.47
CA ASP A 107 14.18 -9.93 8.30
C ASP A 107 13.20 -10.61 7.33
N TYR A 108 12.00 -10.97 7.79
CA TYR A 108 11.09 -11.81 7.01
C TYR A 108 10.15 -11.03 6.09
N CYS A 109 10.08 -9.71 6.21
CA CYS A 109 8.98 -8.92 5.66
C CYS A 109 9.42 -7.90 4.60
N LYS A 110 9.26 -8.23 3.31
CA LYS A 110 9.42 -7.30 2.18
C LYS A 110 8.07 -6.93 1.58
N GLY A 111 7.79 -5.64 1.45
CA GLY A 111 6.56 -5.14 0.82
C GLY A 111 5.28 -5.64 1.50
N VAL A 112 4.38 -6.24 0.71
CA VAL A 112 3.10 -6.79 1.15
C VAL A 112 3.14 -8.31 1.41
N GLU A 113 4.28 -8.97 1.21
CA GLU A 113 4.41 -10.43 1.30
C GLU A 113 4.05 -10.99 2.69
N CYS A 114 4.29 -10.18 3.71
CA CYS A 114 4.10 -10.53 5.12
C CYS A 114 2.62 -10.65 5.50
N ILE A 115 1.71 -10.19 4.64
CA ILE A 115 0.27 -10.27 4.88
C ILE A 115 -0.22 -11.72 4.93
N TRP A 116 0.51 -12.66 4.34
CA TRP A 116 0.17 -14.08 4.39
C TRP A 116 0.59 -14.74 5.71
N SER A 117 1.59 -14.20 6.40
CA SER A 117 2.12 -14.74 7.66
C SER A 117 1.57 -14.01 8.88
N ASN A 118 1.22 -12.73 8.76
CA ASN A 118 0.57 -11.94 9.80
C ASN A 118 -0.44 -10.97 9.18
N PRO A 119 -1.63 -11.49 8.81
CA PRO A 119 -2.63 -10.71 8.07
C PRO A 119 -3.14 -9.49 8.84
N VAL A 120 -3.15 -9.55 10.17
CA VAL A 120 -3.61 -8.43 11.00
C VAL A 120 -2.58 -7.30 11.00
N CYS A 121 -1.35 -7.55 11.45
CA CYS A 121 -0.34 -6.51 11.58
C CYS A 121 0.07 -5.94 10.21
N ALA A 122 0.36 -6.82 9.25
CA ALA A 122 0.75 -6.39 7.91
C ALA A 122 -0.43 -5.77 7.16
N GLY A 123 -1.65 -6.28 7.33
CA GLY A 123 -2.86 -5.68 6.75
C GLY A 123 -3.05 -4.25 7.22
N ASN A 124 -3.04 -4.01 8.53
CA ASN A 124 -3.18 -2.67 9.10
C ASN A 124 -2.11 -1.69 8.60
N LYS A 125 -0.85 -2.14 8.52
CA LYS A 125 0.22 -1.33 7.94
C LYS A 125 0.00 -1.01 6.46
N VAL A 126 -0.45 -1.99 5.68
CA VAL A 126 -0.76 -1.80 4.26
C VAL A 126 -1.90 -0.80 4.10
N LYS A 127 -2.93 -0.84 4.95
CA LYS A 127 -4.00 0.18 5.00
C LYS A 127 -3.46 1.58 5.28
N MET A 128 -2.57 1.73 6.27
CA MET A 128 -1.90 3.01 6.54
C MET A 128 -1.11 3.53 5.34
N ASN A 129 -0.40 2.66 4.64
CA ASN A 129 0.33 3.04 3.42
C ASN A 129 -0.63 3.51 2.32
N MET A 130 -1.79 2.87 2.17
CA MET A 130 -2.81 3.27 1.21
C MET A 130 -3.39 4.66 1.52
N GLU A 131 -3.54 5.03 2.79
CA GLU A 131 -3.91 6.41 3.17
C GLU A 131 -2.86 7.45 2.76
N VAL A 132 -1.57 7.10 2.89
CA VAL A 132 -0.48 7.97 2.40
C VAL A 132 -0.56 8.13 0.88
N MET A 133 -0.79 7.04 0.13
CA MET A 133 -0.96 7.11 -1.33
C MET A 133 -2.17 7.95 -1.73
N ALA A 134 -3.30 7.80 -1.02
CA ALA A 134 -4.50 8.60 -1.22
C ALA A 134 -4.22 10.11 -1.08
N ALA A 135 -3.45 10.50 -0.07
CA ALA A 135 -3.03 11.89 0.12
C ALA A 135 -2.16 12.41 -1.03
N HIS A 136 -1.26 11.58 -1.57
CA HIS A 136 -0.46 11.93 -2.74
C HIS A 136 -1.31 12.11 -4.01
N ILE A 137 -2.25 11.19 -4.27
CA ILE A 137 -3.16 11.31 -5.41
C ILE A 137 -3.95 12.63 -5.33
N ARG A 138 -4.49 12.99 -4.15
CA ARG A 138 -5.18 14.28 -3.97
C ARG A 138 -4.29 15.47 -4.23
N SER A 139 -3.03 15.40 -3.79
CA SER A 139 -2.05 16.47 -4.00
C SER A 139 -1.80 16.71 -5.50
N PHE A 140 -1.71 15.64 -6.29
CA PHE A 140 -1.54 15.75 -7.74
C PHE A 140 -2.73 16.43 -8.43
N LEU A 141 -3.94 16.24 -7.90
CA LEU A 141 -5.18 16.80 -8.47
C LEU A 141 -5.43 18.25 -8.06
N THR A 142 -4.98 18.65 -6.87
CA THR A 142 -5.25 19.98 -6.30
C THR A 142 -4.06 20.93 -6.42
N GLY A 143 -2.86 20.42 -6.71
CA GLY A 143 -1.62 21.20 -6.69
C GLY A 143 -1.11 21.55 -5.28
N VAL A 144 -1.84 21.14 -4.22
CA VAL A 144 -1.47 21.39 -2.82
C VAL A 144 -0.65 20.23 -2.29
N SER A 145 0.45 20.48 -1.57
CA SER A 145 1.30 19.42 -1.02
C SER A 145 0.50 18.48 -0.10
N PRO A 146 0.79 17.15 -0.07
CA PRO A 146 0.00 16.22 0.74
C PRO A 146 0.17 16.53 2.23
N THR A 147 -0.91 16.95 2.88
CA THR A 147 -1.00 17.05 4.34
C THR A 147 -0.73 15.67 4.94
N PRO A 148 0.11 15.55 5.98
CA PRO A 148 0.31 14.28 6.66
C PRO A 148 -1.05 13.73 7.11
N ALA A 149 -1.32 12.45 6.82
CA ALA A 149 -2.52 11.80 7.31
C ALA A 149 -2.54 11.90 8.85
N PRO A 150 -3.69 12.19 9.48
CA PRO A 150 -3.78 12.19 10.93
C PRO A 150 -3.39 10.80 11.44
N HIS A 151 -2.26 10.72 12.14
CA HIS A 151 -1.75 9.49 12.75
C HIS A 151 -2.55 9.06 13.99
N GLU A 152 -3.68 9.70 14.28
CA GLU A 152 -4.20 9.83 15.65
C GLU A 152 -5.15 8.70 16.09
N ASN A 153 -5.51 7.73 15.24
CA ASN A 153 -6.48 6.67 15.60
C ASN A 153 -6.00 5.22 15.39
N TYR A 154 -4.70 4.97 15.30
CA TYR A 154 -4.16 3.58 15.27
C TYR A 154 -3.70 3.11 16.66
N VAL A 155 -4.43 3.50 17.70
CA VAL A 155 -4.25 3.02 19.07
C VAL A 155 -5.52 2.30 19.48
N THR A 156 -5.33 1.16 20.15
CA THR A 156 -6.32 0.29 20.82
C THR A 156 -7.21 -0.60 19.94
N LEU A 157 -6.73 -1.83 19.69
CA LEU A 157 -7.44 -3.06 20.05
C LEU A 157 -6.45 -4.03 20.70
#